data_AF-A0AAW9IY00-F1
#
_entry.id   AF-A0AAW9IY00-F1
#
_cell.length_a   1.000
_cell.length_b   1.000
_cell.length_c   1.000
_cell.angle_alpha   90.00
_cell.angle_beta   90.00
_cell.angle_gamma   90.00
#
_symmetry.space_group_name_H-M   'P 1'
#
loop_
_entity.id
_entity.type
_entity.pdbx_description
1 polymer ?
#
loop_
_entity_poly.entity_id
_entity_poly.type
_entity_poly.pdbx_seq_one_letter_code
_entity_poly.pdbx_strand_id
1 'polypeptide(L)'
;MLINKKPLFNEFGDIETSKKRMINGNTTNLNDFNNMKYTWVSDWYRQAMNNFWIPEEINLAQDLKDYNKLANEERTAYDKILSFLIFLDSIQTANLSNINNYIT
;
A
#
# COMPACT_ATOMS: atom_id res chain seq x y z
N MET A 1 -1.37 -26.69 2.76
CA MET A 1 -2.23 -26.18 1.66
C MET A 1 -1.36 -25.32 0.77
N LEU A 2 -1.29 -25.59 -0.55
CA LEU A 2 -0.49 -24.79 -1.48
C LEU A 2 -1.24 -23.49 -1.82
N ILE A 3 -0.53 -22.36 -1.86
CA ILE A 3 -1.07 -21.05 -2.24
C ILE A 3 -0.65 -20.78 -3.70
N ASN A 4 -1.63 -20.50 -4.56
CA ASN A 4 -1.42 -20.32 -5.98
C ASN A 4 -1.32 -18.82 -6.34
N LYS A 5 -0.38 -18.47 -7.22
CA LYS A 5 -0.32 -17.13 -7.80
C LYS A 5 -1.57 -16.90 -8.67
N LYS A 6 -2.14 -15.70 -8.60
CA LYS A 6 -3.26 -15.31 -9.46
C LYS A 6 -2.80 -15.19 -10.92
N PRO A 7 -3.63 -15.60 -11.88
CA PRO A 7 -3.35 -15.38 -13.29
C PRO A 7 -3.50 -13.90 -13.64
N LEU A 8 -2.85 -13.47 -14.73
CA LEU A 8 -3.06 -12.12 -15.27
C LEU A 8 -4.52 -11.90 -15.68
N PHE A 9 -5.13 -12.92 -16.29
CA PHE A 9 -6.52 -12.98 -16.69
C PHE A 9 -6.98 -14.43 -16.70
N ASN A 10 -8.24 -14.68 -16.40
CA ASN A 10 -8.86 -16.00 -16.43
C ASN A 10 -10.32 -15.89 -16.92
N GLU A 11 -10.57 -16.31 -18.15
CA GLU A 11 -11.88 -16.29 -18.80
C GLU A 11 -12.91 -17.20 -18.15
N PHE A 12 -12.46 -18.21 -17.38
CA PHE A 12 -13.33 -19.15 -16.66
C PHE A 12 -13.50 -18.79 -15.17
N GLY A 13 -13.12 -17.57 -14.78
CA GLY A 13 -13.26 -17.07 -13.42
C GLY A 13 -14.71 -16.84 -13.00
N ASP A 14 -15.01 -17.03 -11.72
CA ASP A 14 -16.31 -16.78 -11.13
C ASP A 14 -16.58 -15.27 -10.99
N ILE A 15 -17.80 -14.85 -11.35
CA ILE A 15 -18.24 -13.44 -11.30
C ILE A 15 -19.07 -13.18 -10.03
N GLU A 16 -19.73 -14.21 -9.49
CA GLU A 16 -20.60 -14.07 -8.33
C GLU A 16 -19.81 -13.76 -7.06
N THR A 17 -20.20 -12.69 -6.34
CA THR A 17 -19.53 -12.25 -5.11
C THR A 17 -19.50 -13.32 -4.01
N SER A 18 -20.50 -14.20 -3.96
CA SER A 18 -20.56 -15.31 -3.02
C SER A 18 -19.36 -16.26 -3.18
N LYS A 19 -18.89 -16.49 -4.41
CA LYS A 19 -17.79 -17.41 -4.74
C LYS A 19 -16.39 -16.81 -4.60
N LYS A 20 -16.25 -15.48 -4.66
CA LYS A 20 -14.96 -14.78 -4.52
C LYS A 20 -14.30 -15.09 -3.16
N ARG A 21 -12.97 -15.25 -3.12
CA ARG A 21 -12.19 -15.54 -1.90
C ARG A 21 -10.88 -14.76 -1.96
N MET A 22 -10.38 -14.27 -0.83
CA MET A 22 -9.12 -13.51 -0.81
C MET A 22 -7.90 -14.29 -1.32
N ILE A 23 -7.86 -15.60 -1.10
CA ILE A 23 -6.73 -16.47 -1.49
C ILE A 23 -7.30 -17.73 -2.13
N ASN A 24 -6.65 -18.21 -3.19
CA ASN A 24 -7.05 -19.41 -3.94
C ASN A 24 -8.52 -19.36 -4.44
N GLY A 25 -9.04 -18.17 -4.73
CA GLY A 25 -10.31 -18.00 -5.42
C GLY A 25 -10.17 -18.17 -6.94
N ASN A 26 -11.23 -18.62 -7.60
CA ASN A 26 -11.31 -18.68 -9.06
C ASN A 26 -11.69 -17.30 -9.62
N THR A 27 -10.76 -16.34 -9.57
CA THR A 27 -10.99 -14.95 -10.01
C THR A 27 -10.76 -14.79 -11.51
N THR A 28 -11.49 -13.87 -12.15
CA THR A 28 -11.19 -13.42 -13.53
C THR A 28 -10.02 -12.45 -13.59
N ASN A 29 -9.68 -11.84 -12.43
CA ASN A 29 -8.74 -10.72 -12.28
C ASN A 29 -9.15 -9.43 -13.02
N LEU A 30 -10.44 -9.29 -13.39
CA LEU A 30 -11.01 -8.03 -13.89
C LEU A 30 -11.40 -7.12 -12.71
N ASN A 31 -11.07 -5.84 -12.83
CA ASN A 31 -11.44 -4.82 -11.85
C ASN A 31 -12.88 -4.35 -12.09
N ASP A 32 -13.84 -4.91 -11.33
CA ASP A 32 -15.24 -4.49 -11.34
C ASP A 32 -15.64 -3.91 -9.97
N PHE A 33 -15.62 -2.58 -9.87
CA PHE A 33 -15.99 -1.84 -8.67
C PHE A 33 -17.50 -1.82 -8.38
N ASN A 34 -18.34 -2.22 -9.33
CA ASN A 34 -19.79 -2.33 -9.12
C ASN A 34 -20.16 -3.68 -8.49
N ASN A 35 -19.28 -4.68 -8.54
CA ASN A 35 -19.54 -6.06 -8.12
C ASN A 35 -18.49 -6.58 -7.12
N MET A 36 -18.41 -5.93 -5.96
CA MET A 36 -17.42 -6.20 -4.92
C MET A 36 -17.96 -7.14 -3.82
N LYS A 37 -17.16 -8.13 -3.41
CA LYS A 37 -17.49 -8.96 -2.22
C LYS A 37 -17.28 -8.21 -0.91
N TYR A 38 -16.19 -7.46 -0.81
CA TYR A 38 -15.77 -6.74 0.39
C TYR A 38 -16.16 -5.28 0.25
N THR A 39 -17.34 -4.90 0.74
CA THR A 39 -17.94 -3.58 0.51
C THR A 39 -17.14 -2.42 1.11
N TRP A 40 -16.44 -2.65 2.22
CA TRP A 40 -15.58 -1.65 2.89
C TRP A 40 -14.44 -1.13 2.00
N VAL A 41 -14.05 -1.87 0.96
CA VAL A 41 -12.96 -1.48 0.06
C VAL A 41 -13.32 -0.21 -0.73
N SER A 42 -14.61 0.03 -1.02
CA SER A 42 -15.04 1.21 -1.77
C SER A 42 -14.81 2.50 -0.97
N ASP A 43 -15.24 2.48 0.30
CA ASP A 43 -15.04 3.62 1.22
C ASP A 43 -13.56 3.85 1.49
N TRP A 44 -12.79 2.77 1.68
CA TRP A 44 -11.35 2.87 1.88
C TRP A 44 -10.64 3.47 0.66
N TYR A 45 -10.96 3.00 -0.56
CA TYR A 45 -10.38 3.53 -1.79
C TYR A 45 -10.65 5.03 -1.94
N ARG A 46 -11.90 5.46 -1.70
CA ARG A 46 -12.27 6.89 -1.75
C ARG A 46 -11.51 7.71 -0.71
N GLN A 47 -11.41 7.22 0.53
CA GLN A 47 -10.65 7.89 1.58
C GLN A 47 -9.17 8.02 1.22
N ALA A 48 -8.56 6.95 0.68
CA ALA A 48 -7.17 6.97 0.25
C ALA A 48 -6.91 8.00 -0.87
N MET A 49 -7.81 8.10 -1.86
CA MET A 49 -7.73 9.10 -2.91
C MET A 49 -7.89 10.53 -2.39
N ASN A 50 -8.80 10.75 -1.43
CA ASN A 50 -8.99 12.08 -0.83
C ASN A 50 -7.79 12.55 0.01
N ASN A 51 -6.96 11.62 0.49
CA ASN A 51 -5.77 11.91 1.29
C ASN A 51 -4.50 12.08 0.43
N PHE A 52 -4.64 12.24 -0.89
CA PHE A 52 -3.50 12.51 -1.76
C PHE A 52 -2.84 13.84 -1.40
N TRP A 53 -1.52 13.83 -1.26
CA TRP A 53 -0.69 15.01 -1.00
C TRP A 53 0.68 14.85 -1.66
N ILE A 54 1.36 15.97 -1.91
CA ILE A 54 2.67 15.99 -2.56
C ILE A 54 3.69 16.56 -1.56
N PRO A 55 4.81 15.87 -1.27
CA PRO A 55 5.79 16.33 -0.28
C PRO A 55 6.39 17.70 -0.56
N GLU A 56 6.65 18.02 -1.83
CA GLU A 56 7.26 19.27 -2.27
C GLU A 56 6.37 20.50 -2.06
N GLU A 57 5.09 20.32 -1.75
CA GLU A 57 4.18 21.41 -1.39
C GLU A 57 4.40 21.93 0.05
N ILE A 58 5.11 21.15 0.89
CA ILE A 58 5.42 21.53 2.27
C ILE A 58 6.77 22.25 2.32
N ASN A 59 6.77 23.51 2.75
CA ASN A 59 7.98 24.31 2.86
C ASN A 59 8.83 23.88 4.07
N LEU A 60 10.09 23.49 3.83
CA LEU A 60 11.07 23.05 4.84
C LEU A 60 12.16 24.08 5.16
N ALA A 61 12.03 25.33 4.69
CA ALA A 61 13.09 26.35 4.84
C ALA A 61 13.42 26.68 6.30
N GLN A 62 12.45 26.59 7.21
CA GLN A 62 12.66 26.83 8.64
C GLN A 62 13.31 25.60 9.30
N ASP A 63 12.79 24.41 9.01
CA ASP A 63 13.30 23.12 9.48
C ASP A 63 14.78 22.93 9.15
N LEU A 64 15.21 23.34 7.95
CA LEU A 64 16.62 23.30 7.56
C LEU A 64 17.52 24.15 8.48
N LYS A 65 17.04 25.32 8.93
CA LYS A 65 17.78 26.18 9.85
C LYS A 65 17.80 25.60 11.26
N ASP A 66 16.69 25.02 11.70
CA ASP A 66 16.54 24.51 13.06
C ASP A 66 17.24 23.16 13.25
N TYR A 67 17.27 22.32 12.22
CA TYR A 67 18.05 21.09 12.20
C TYR A 67 19.52 21.34 12.53
N ASN A 68 20.10 22.47 12.09
CA ASN A 68 21.48 22.87 12.42
C ASN A 68 21.71 23.28 13.87
N LYS A 69 20.64 23.55 14.63
CA LYS A 69 20.70 23.98 16.03
C LYS A 69 20.44 22.85 17.02
N LEU A 70 20.04 21.68 16.55
CA LEU A 70 19.77 20.51 17.40
C LEU A 70 21.00 20.11 18.20
N ALA A 71 20.78 19.65 19.43
CA ALA A 71 21.80 18.97 20.21
C ALA A 71 22.25 17.69 19.51
N ASN A 72 23.45 17.21 19.84
CA ASN A 72 24.03 16.03 19.18
C ASN A 72 23.15 14.77 19.38
N GLU A 73 22.53 14.65 20.55
CA GLU A 73 21.65 13.54 20.90
C GLU A 73 20.35 13.59 20.09
N GLU A 74 19.76 14.78 19.94
CA GLU A 74 18.54 15.02 19.16
C GLU A 74 18.77 14.72 17.67
N ARG A 75 19.88 15.22 17.12
CA ARG A 75 20.27 14.95 15.74
C ARG A 75 20.50 13.45 15.50
N THR A 76 21.20 12.79 16.42
CA THR A 76 21.44 11.34 16.33
C THR A 76 20.13 10.55 16.33
N ALA A 77 19.16 10.94 17.17
CA ALA A 77 17.85 10.32 17.18
C ALA A 77 17.09 10.58 15.87
N TYR A 78 17.07 11.84 15.40
CA TYR A 78 16.44 12.24 14.15
C TYR A 78 16.96 11.42 12.96
N ASP A 79 18.28 11.36 12.79
CA ASP A 79 18.90 10.70 11.64
C ASP A 79 18.63 9.19 11.64
N LYS A 80 18.68 8.55 12.81
CA LYS A 80 18.42 7.11 12.95
C LYS A 80 16.95 6.77 12.70
N ILE A 81 16.03 7.56 13.24
CA ILE A 81 14.59 7.35 13.03
C ILE A 81 14.25 7.54 11.56
N LEU A 82 14.70 8.63 10.94
CA LEU A 82 14.44 8.91 9.54
C LEU A 82 15.01 7.82 8.63
N SER A 83 16.26 7.41 8.87
CA SER A 83 16.90 6.31 8.13
C SER A 83 16.10 5.01 8.24
N PHE A 84 15.61 4.68 9.43
CA PHE A 84 14.82 3.47 9.63
C PHE A 84 13.45 3.53 8.94
N LEU A 85 12.77 4.68 8.98
CA LEU A 85 11.48 4.86 8.29
C LEU A 85 11.63 4.71 6.77
N ILE A 86 12.65 5.34 6.18
CA ILE A 86 12.98 5.19 4.75
C ILE A 86 13.20 3.72 4.38
N PHE A 87 13.91 2.98 5.23
CA PHE A 87 14.14 1.55 5.03
C PHE A 87 12.85 0.74 5.09
N LEU A 88 11.98 1.00 6.07
CA LEU A 88 10.70 0.30 6.20
C LEU A 88 9.79 0.55 4.98
N ASP A 89 9.68 1.79 4.52
CA ASP A 89 8.87 2.13 3.33
C ASP A 89 9.41 1.46 2.06
N SER A 90 10.73 1.34 1.94
CA SER A 90 11.38 0.62 0.84
C SER A 90 11.01 -0.88 0.84
N ILE A 91 11.00 -1.52 2.03
CA ILE A 91 10.57 -2.92 2.17
C ILE A 91 9.10 -3.08 1.78
N GLN A 92 8.22 -2.19 2.26
CA GLN A 92 6.79 -2.26 1.92
C GLN A 92 6.59 -2.15 0.40
N THR A 93 7.26 -1.19 -0.24
CA THR A 93 7.22 -1.00 -1.70
C THR A 93 7.64 -2.26 -2.46
N ALA A 94 8.71 -2.92 -2.02
CA ALA A 94 9.20 -4.15 -2.66
C ALA A 94 8.28 -5.37 -2.41
N ASN A 95 7.68 -5.46 -1.22
CA ASN A 95 7.01 -6.68 -0.77
C ASN A 95 5.49 -6.70 -1.03
N LEU A 96 4.81 -5.55 -1.06
CA LEU A 96 3.35 -5.51 -1.27
C LEU A 96 2.93 -6.16 -2.60
N SER A 97 3.75 -6.02 -3.65
CA SER A 97 3.52 -6.72 -4.93
C SER A 97 3.61 -8.24 -4.79
N ASN A 98 4.56 -8.75 -3.98
CA ASN A 98 4.69 -10.18 -3.73
C ASN A 98 3.46 -10.76 -3.03
N ILE A 99 2.86 -10.02 -2.11
CA ILE A 99 1.60 -10.40 -1.45
C ILE A 99 0.44 -10.34 -2.45
N ASN A 100 0.30 -9.24 -3.19
CA ASN A 100 -0.77 -9.03 -4.17
C ASN A 100 -0.85 -10.15 -5.23
N ASN A 101 0.29 -10.76 -5.59
CA ASN A 101 0.34 -11.88 -6.53
C ASN A 101 -0.47 -13.11 -6.09
N TYR A 102 -0.89 -13.19 -4.82
CA TYR A 102 -1.69 -14.31 -4.29
C TYR A 102 -3.09 -13.89 -3.83
N ILE A 103 -3.44 -12.60 -3.96
CA ILE A 103 -4.76 -12.07 -3.60
C ILE A 103 -5.69 -12.15 -4.81
N THR A 104 -6.72 -12.99 -4.73
CA THR A 104 -7.67 -13.31 -5.81
C THR A 104 -9.01 -12.60 -5.69
#